data_AF-A0A2A2D0N7-F1
#
_entry.id   AF-A0A2A2D0N7-F1
#
_cell.length_a   1.000
_cell.length_b   1.000
_cell.length_c   1.000
_cell.angle_alpha   90.00
_cell.angle_beta   90.00
_cell.angle_gamma   90.00
#
_symmetry.space_group_name_H-M   'P 1'
#
loop_
_entity.id
_entity.type
_entity.pdbx_description
1 polymer ?
#
loop_
_entity_poly.entity_id
_entity_poly.type
_entity_poly.pdbx_seq_one_letter_code
_entity_poly.pdbx_strand_id
1 'polypeptide(L)'
;MARFNTRTTRTTRTSRAPEAAGPVSPVTTTGRRTRTHLGGEGHTRDARSELFLLAIDDFVSQHTHHESGTARDDRFATLVRKLAVEDPAWTAGLLAWLRGDGQMRTASLVGAAAYVKARLDAGATAGPANRQVVDSVLRRADEPGELLAYWTSAYGRNVPKPVKRGIADAVRRLYTGRSLLKYDTGSKGYRFGDVLNLVHPTPGPDKPWQGALFQYALDRRHHPDTAIPPASDRTLTAHRALMAVPVAERRAVVTGDGGAERLAAAGMTWEALAGWLQGPMDAAAWEAVIPSMGTMALVRNLRNFDEAGVSDQAARQVAARIADPEEVARSRQFPFRYLAAHQHAPSPRWAHSLERALAHSLENVPRLPGRTLVLVDRSGSMWSPLSDRSRLNRADAAAVFGTAVALRAADADLVEFGTTSAPVAYRAGEPVLKVLDRFGSLGGTDTTEAVRRHYCGHDRVLIVTDEQAAHHHAGGPTEQVPAHIPVYTWNLAGYRPGHAPSGSAHRHTFGGLTDAAFRMVPLLESGRDAHWPWEE
;
A
#
# COMPACT_ATOMS: atom_id res chain seq x y z
N MET A 1 -37.57 -23.91 -69.29
CA MET A 1 -36.96 -23.03 -68.26
C MET A 1 -36.63 -23.87 -67.05
N ALA A 2 -35.41 -23.71 -66.55
CA ALA A 2 -34.77 -24.57 -65.57
C ALA A 2 -35.10 -24.21 -64.11
N ARG A 3 -34.73 -25.15 -63.23
CA ARG A 3 -34.36 -25.05 -61.80
C ARG A 3 -35.39 -25.55 -60.80
N PHE A 4 -35.01 -26.23 -59.72
CA PHE A 4 -33.90 -27.14 -59.35
C PHE A 4 -34.21 -27.49 -57.88
N ASN A 5 -34.27 -28.78 -57.53
CA ASN A 5 -34.39 -29.22 -56.13
C ASN A 5 -33.22 -28.69 -55.28
N THR A 6 -33.51 -27.95 -54.21
CA THR A 6 -32.50 -27.60 -53.20
C THR A 6 -32.43 -28.67 -52.12
N ARG A 7 -31.37 -29.48 -52.25
CA ARG A 7 -30.89 -30.49 -51.32
C ARG A 7 -30.40 -29.79 -50.04
N THR A 8 -30.93 -30.18 -48.89
CA THR A 8 -30.49 -29.72 -47.57
C THR A 8 -29.11 -30.31 -47.25
N THR A 9 -28.06 -29.49 -47.28
CA THR A 9 -26.72 -29.87 -46.86
C THR A 9 -26.62 -29.83 -45.34
N ARG A 10 -26.48 -31.02 -44.74
CA ARG A 10 -26.24 -31.23 -43.31
C ARG A 10 -24.76 -30.98 -43.02
N THR A 11 -24.41 -29.79 -42.56
CA THR A 11 -23.07 -29.48 -42.06
C THR A 11 -22.86 -30.19 -40.73
N THR A 12 -22.08 -31.26 -40.73
CA THR A 12 -21.58 -31.93 -39.53
C THR A 12 -20.64 -31.00 -38.78
N ARG A 13 -21.20 -30.20 -37.88
CA ARG A 13 -20.45 -29.45 -36.87
C ARG A 13 -20.03 -30.46 -35.80
N THR A 14 -18.77 -30.90 -35.85
CA THR A 14 -18.12 -31.60 -34.75
C THR A 14 -18.16 -30.69 -33.52
N SER A 15 -19.13 -30.93 -32.65
CA SER A 15 -19.24 -30.29 -31.35
C SER A 15 -18.11 -30.81 -30.48
N ARG A 16 -16.98 -30.10 -30.49
CA ARG A 16 -16.02 -30.15 -29.39
C ARG A 16 -16.81 -29.72 -28.15
N ALA A 17 -16.93 -30.59 -27.15
CA ALA A 17 -17.49 -30.24 -25.86
C ALA A 17 -16.77 -28.98 -25.34
N PRO A 18 -17.46 -28.03 -24.69
CA PRO A 18 -16.78 -26.90 -24.09
C PRO A 18 -15.79 -27.45 -23.07
N GLU A 19 -14.50 -27.15 -23.24
CA GLU A 19 -13.52 -27.27 -22.16
C GLU A 19 -14.14 -26.61 -20.93
N ALA A 20 -14.21 -27.36 -19.82
CA ALA A 20 -14.70 -26.81 -18.57
C ALA A 20 -13.96 -25.50 -18.31
N ALA A 21 -14.70 -24.39 -18.16
CA ALA A 21 -14.10 -23.08 -17.95
C ALA A 21 -13.22 -23.15 -16.69
N GLY A 22 -11.91 -22.99 -16.87
CA GLY A 22 -10.97 -22.94 -15.75
C GLY A 22 -11.26 -21.77 -14.81
N PRO A 23 -10.66 -21.77 -13.61
CA PRO A 23 -10.91 -20.76 -12.58
C PRO A 23 -10.65 -19.35 -13.12
N VAL A 24 -11.48 -18.39 -12.71
CA VAL A 24 -11.34 -16.98 -13.12
C VAL A 24 -10.74 -16.11 -12.02
N SER A 25 -10.06 -15.04 -12.43
CA SER A 25 -9.51 -14.03 -11.54
C SER A 25 -10.11 -12.66 -11.86
N PRO A 26 -10.27 -11.76 -10.87
CA PRO A 26 -11.04 -10.53 -11.04
C PRO A 26 -10.41 -9.54 -12.01
N VAL A 27 -9.08 -9.55 -12.15
CA VAL A 27 -8.35 -8.70 -13.11
C VAL A 27 -8.42 -9.34 -14.50
N THR A 28 -9.12 -8.68 -15.42
CA THR A 28 -9.37 -9.18 -16.78
C THR A 28 -8.87 -8.26 -17.89
N THR A 29 -8.67 -8.86 -19.07
CA THR A 29 -8.39 -8.15 -20.32
C THR A 29 -9.58 -8.24 -21.27
N THR A 30 -9.78 -7.24 -22.13
CA THR A 30 -10.94 -7.16 -23.03
C THR A 30 -10.77 -7.96 -24.34
N GLY A 31 -9.64 -8.64 -24.50
CA GLY A 31 -9.26 -9.32 -25.75
C GLY A 31 -8.70 -8.41 -26.85
N ARG A 32 -8.81 -7.07 -26.71
CA ARG A 32 -8.21 -6.13 -27.66
C ARG A 32 -6.70 -6.01 -27.43
N ARG A 33 -5.93 -6.21 -28.50
CA ARG A 33 -4.47 -6.03 -28.53
C ARG A 33 -4.10 -4.55 -28.64
N THR A 34 -2.96 -4.20 -28.08
CA THR A 34 -2.31 -2.89 -28.07
C THR A 34 -0.79 -3.11 -28.00
N ARG A 35 -0.01 -2.07 -27.71
CA ARG A 35 1.44 -2.16 -27.47
C ARG A 35 1.78 -1.68 -26.06
N THR A 36 2.81 -2.28 -25.47
CA THR A 36 3.49 -1.72 -24.29
C THR A 36 4.28 -0.49 -24.70
N HIS A 37 4.79 0.27 -23.74
CA HIS A 37 5.63 1.42 -24.03
C HIS A 37 6.93 1.04 -24.77
N LEU A 38 7.48 -0.15 -24.48
CA LEU A 38 8.68 -0.67 -25.16
C LEU A 38 8.37 -1.40 -26.48
N GLY A 39 7.15 -1.27 -27.01
CA GLY A 39 6.76 -1.83 -28.32
C GLY A 39 6.43 -3.33 -28.32
N GLY A 40 6.46 -3.97 -27.15
CA GLY A 40 6.00 -5.34 -26.95
C GLY A 40 4.50 -5.52 -27.19
N GLU A 41 4.07 -6.77 -27.28
CA GLU A 41 2.65 -7.09 -27.34
C GLU A 41 1.96 -6.69 -26.04
N GLY A 42 0.83 -5.99 -26.16
CA GLY A 42 0.04 -5.52 -25.02
C GLY A 42 -1.44 -5.88 -25.16
N HIS A 43 -2.13 -5.95 -24.03
CA HIS A 43 -3.56 -6.23 -23.93
C HIS A 43 -4.26 -5.13 -23.14
N THR A 44 -5.41 -4.66 -23.64
CA THR A 44 -6.19 -3.65 -22.93
C THR A 44 -7.04 -4.27 -21.83
N ARG A 45 -7.14 -3.58 -20.70
CA ARG A 45 -7.94 -3.99 -19.53
C ARG A 45 -9.32 -3.37 -19.55
N ASP A 46 -10.27 -4.01 -18.86
CA ASP A 46 -11.52 -3.36 -18.51
C ASP A 46 -11.29 -2.27 -17.45
N ALA A 47 -12.28 -1.41 -17.24
CA ALA A 47 -12.14 -0.25 -16.36
C ALA A 47 -11.92 -0.62 -14.87
N ARG A 48 -12.53 -1.71 -14.38
CA ARG A 48 -12.35 -2.18 -12.99
C ARG A 48 -10.93 -2.67 -12.79
N SER A 49 -10.45 -3.49 -13.73
CA SER A 49 -9.08 -4.02 -13.73
C SER A 49 -8.02 -2.92 -13.85
N GLU A 50 -8.22 -1.96 -14.75
CA GLU A 50 -7.31 -0.82 -14.89
C GLU A 50 -7.29 0.02 -13.61
N LEU A 51 -8.46 0.35 -13.04
CA LEU A 51 -8.53 1.15 -11.82
C LEU A 51 -7.91 0.44 -10.62
N PHE A 52 -8.16 -0.87 -10.44
CA PHE A 52 -7.60 -1.62 -9.33
C PHE A 52 -6.06 -1.64 -9.36
N LEU A 53 -5.47 -2.04 -10.49
CA LEU A 53 -4.01 -2.07 -10.64
C LEU A 53 -3.40 -0.68 -10.53
N LEU A 54 -4.05 0.32 -11.13
CA LEU A 54 -3.63 1.71 -10.99
C LEU A 54 -3.64 2.11 -9.51
N ALA A 55 -4.74 1.92 -8.79
CA ALA A 55 -4.93 2.42 -7.44
C ALA A 55 -4.03 1.78 -6.38
N ILE A 56 -3.65 0.52 -6.56
CA ILE A 56 -2.75 -0.19 -5.63
C ILE A 56 -1.31 0.22 -5.82
N ASP A 57 -0.94 0.57 -7.05
CA ASP A 57 0.40 1.05 -7.40
C ASP A 57 0.49 2.59 -7.42
N ASP A 58 -0.62 3.28 -7.13
CA ASP A 58 -0.73 4.74 -7.15
C ASP A 58 -0.46 5.34 -5.77
N PHE A 59 0.79 5.74 -5.58
CA PHE A 59 1.12 6.80 -4.66
C PHE A 59 0.92 8.13 -5.41
N VAL A 60 -0.32 8.65 -5.42
CA VAL A 60 -0.76 9.92 -6.05
C VAL A 60 0.35 10.99 -6.11
N SER A 61 0.41 11.71 -7.23
CA SER A 61 1.39 12.76 -7.58
C SER A 61 2.82 12.29 -7.87
N GLN A 62 3.00 11.06 -8.37
CA GLN A 62 4.33 10.52 -8.65
C GLN A 62 4.58 10.22 -10.12
N HIS A 63 5.77 10.60 -10.59
CA HIS A 63 6.27 10.21 -11.90
C HIS A 63 6.60 8.71 -11.91
N THR A 64 6.11 8.00 -12.91
CA THR A 64 6.63 6.66 -13.24
C THR A 64 7.55 6.76 -14.46
N HIS A 65 8.32 5.71 -14.74
CA HIS A 65 9.28 5.73 -15.85
C HIS A 65 8.65 6.10 -17.20
N HIS A 66 7.40 5.71 -17.43
CA HIS A 66 6.70 5.85 -18.72
C HIS A 66 5.44 6.74 -18.69
N GLU A 67 4.99 7.20 -17.52
CA GLU A 67 3.78 8.05 -17.36
C GLU A 67 4.08 9.17 -16.35
N SER A 68 3.76 10.42 -16.71
CA SER A 68 3.90 11.57 -15.81
C SER A 68 2.90 11.49 -14.66
N GLY A 69 3.25 12.06 -13.50
CA GLY A 69 2.37 12.04 -12.32
C GLY A 69 0.99 12.66 -12.59
N THR A 70 0.93 13.80 -13.30
CA THR A 70 -0.34 14.45 -13.65
C THR A 70 -1.21 13.58 -14.55
N ALA A 71 -0.65 12.95 -15.60
CA ALA A 71 -1.42 12.10 -16.50
C ALA A 71 -1.97 10.86 -15.78
N ARG A 72 -1.20 10.32 -14.84
CA ARG A 72 -1.59 9.19 -14.00
C ARG A 72 -2.71 9.56 -13.02
N ASP A 73 -2.58 10.68 -12.33
CA ASP A 73 -3.59 11.21 -11.41
C ASP A 73 -4.91 11.50 -12.15
N ASP A 74 -4.84 12.09 -13.35
CA ASP A 74 -6.00 12.37 -14.19
C ASP A 74 -6.69 11.07 -14.65
N ARG A 75 -5.92 10.05 -15.00
CA ARG A 75 -6.41 8.73 -15.37
C ARG A 75 -7.11 8.05 -14.20
N PHE A 76 -6.50 8.06 -13.02
CA PHE A 76 -7.10 7.54 -11.79
C PHE A 76 -8.43 8.24 -11.50
N ALA A 77 -8.43 9.57 -11.46
CA ALA A 77 -9.64 10.34 -11.18
C ALA A 77 -10.74 10.10 -12.24
N THR A 78 -10.37 9.97 -13.52
CA THR A 78 -11.32 9.68 -14.60
C THR A 78 -11.98 8.31 -14.44
N LEU A 79 -11.19 7.27 -14.15
CA LEU A 79 -11.72 5.92 -13.93
C LEU A 79 -12.62 5.86 -12.68
N VAL A 80 -12.21 6.50 -11.58
CA VAL A 80 -13.04 6.60 -10.37
C VAL A 80 -14.34 7.31 -10.67
N ARG A 81 -14.32 8.47 -11.35
CA ARG A 81 -15.55 9.21 -11.66
C ARG A 81 -16.51 8.40 -12.53
N LYS A 82 -15.99 7.68 -13.53
CA LYS A 82 -16.78 6.79 -14.39
C LYS A 82 -17.45 5.68 -13.57
N LEU A 83 -16.65 4.91 -12.84
CA LEU A 83 -17.13 3.76 -12.08
C LEU A 83 -17.97 4.17 -10.86
N ALA A 84 -17.79 5.37 -10.31
CA ALA A 84 -18.65 5.89 -9.26
C ALA A 84 -20.13 6.04 -9.69
N VAL A 85 -20.38 6.23 -10.99
CA VAL A 85 -21.73 6.34 -11.55
C VAL A 85 -22.20 5.00 -12.12
N GLU A 86 -21.35 4.30 -12.88
CA GLU A 86 -21.69 3.03 -13.52
C GLU A 86 -21.77 1.86 -12.52
N ASP A 87 -20.92 1.87 -11.50
CA ASP A 87 -20.78 0.80 -10.51
C ASP A 87 -20.40 1.34 -9.11
N PRO A 88 -21.34 2.02 -8.44
CA PRO A 88 -21.09 2.73 -7.20
C PRO A 88 -20.75 1.81 -6.03
N ALA A 89 -21.23 0.56 -6.03
CA ALA A 89 -21.00 -0.40 -4.95
C ALA A 89 -19.58 -0.96 -5.01
N TRP A 90 -19.15 -1.40 -6.20
CA TRP A 90 -17.79 -1.88 -6.41
C TRP A 90 -16.75 -0.80 -6.13
N THR A 91 -16.99 0.43 -6.62
CA THR A 91 -16.05 1.54 -6.41
C THR A 91 -15.93 1.92 -4.94
N ALA A 92 -17.03 1.89 -4.19
CA ALA A 92 -17.00 2.12 -2.74
C ALA A 92 -16.23 1.03 -2.00
N GLY A 93 -16.41 -0.24 -2.39
CA GLY A 93 -15.66 -1.38 -1.86
C GLY A 93 -14.16 -1.23 -2.07
N LEU A 94 -13.75 -0.90 -3.30
CA LEU A 94 -12.35 -0.61 -3.64
C LEU A 94 -11.78 0.50 -2.76
N LEU A 95 -12.45 1.65 -2.65
CA LEU A 95 -11.93 2.80 -1.89
C LEU A 95 -11.79 2.51 -0.39
N ALA A 96 -12.76 1.80 0.19
CA ALA A 96 -12.71 1.38 1.59
C ALA A 96 -11.55 0.40 1.83
N TRP A 97 -11.36 -0.57 0.93
CA TRP A 97 -10.27 -1.55 1.01
C TRP A 97 -8.91 -0.90 0.80
N LEU A 98 -8.77 0.00 -0.19
CA LEU A 98 -7.55 0.77 -0.42
C LEU A 98 -7.12 1.47 0.85
N ARG A 99 -8.05 2.11 1.59
CA ARG A 99 -7.68 2.72 2.86
C ARG A 99 -7.39 1.70 3.97
N GLY A 100 -8.16 0.61 4.03
CA GLY A 100 -8.05 -0.43 5.03
C GLY A 100 -6.83 -1.32 4.82
N ASP A 101 -7.04 -2.46 4.18
CA ASP A 101 -6.03 -3.51 4.02
C ASP A 101 -5.02 -3.20 2.91
N GLY A 102 -5.44 -2.47 1.88
CA GLY A 102 -4.55 -1.97 0.82
C GLY A 102 -3.57 -0.89 1.31
N GLN A 103 -3.85 -0.20 2.42
CA GLN A 103 -3.04 0.88 3.01
C GLN A 103 -2.65 2.05 2.08
N MET A 104 -3.41 2.26 1.00
CA MET A 104 -3.25 3.34 0.05
C MET A 104 -4.01 4.59 0.50
N ARG A 105 -3.34 5.36 1.36
CA ARG A 105 -3.91 6.59 1.94
C ARG A 105 -4.32 7.61 0.88
N THR A 106 -3.40 8.10 0.05
CA THR A 106 -3.70 9.25 -0.81
C THR A 106 -4.71 8.88 -1.89
N ALA A 107 -4.54 7.74 -2.57
CA ALA A 107 -5.48 7.24 -3.58
C ALA A 107 -6.90 7.09 -3.02
N SER A 108 -7.06 6.57 -1.79
CA SER A 108 -8.39 6.44 -1.16
C SER A 108 -9.08 7.79 -0.90
N LEU A 109 -8.34 8.81 -0.44
CA LEU A 109 -8.90 10.14 -0.18
C LEU A 109 -9.29 10.88 -1.47
N VAL A 110 -8.38 10.89 -2.45
CA VAL A 110 -8.62 11.49 -3.77
C VAL A 110 -9.77 10.77 -4.47
N GLY A 111 -9.77 9.45 -4.43
CA GLY A 111 -10.82 8.62 -5.01
C GLY A 111 -12.18 8.85 -4.37
N ALA A 112 -12.27 8.96 -3.04
CA ALA A 112 -13.55 9.27 -2.38
C ALA A 112 -14.08 10.67 -2.75
N ALA A 113 -13.21 11.66 -2.86
CA ALA A 113 -13.60 13.00 -3.31
C ALA A 113 -14.11 12.99 -4.76
N ALA A 114 -13.39 12.33 -5.67
CA ALA A 114 -13.78 12.15 -7.06
C ALA A 114 -15.11 11.36 -7.21
N TYR A 115 -15.27 10.30 -6.42
CA TYR A 115 -16.49 9.49 -6.34
C TYR A 115 -17.71 10.35 -6.00
N VAL A 116 -17.62 11.14 -4.93
CA VAL A 116 -18.73 11.98 -4.50
C VAL A 116 -19.01 13.09 -5.52
N LYS A 117 -17.96 13.71 -6.10
CA LYS A 117 -18.12 14.76 -7.12
C LYS A 117 -18.88 14.23 -8.34
N ALA A 118 -18.45 13.12 -8.93
CA ALA A 118 -19.11 12.54 -10.10
C ALA A 118 -20.56 12.17 -9.85
N ARG A 119 -20.86 11.57 -8.69
CA ARG A 119 -22.24 11.18 -8.35
C ARG A 119 -23.15 12.38 -8.14
N LEU A 120 -22.65 13.45 -7.52
CA LEU A 120 -23.42 14.69 -7.36
C LEU A 120 -23.69 15.35 -8.72
N ASP A 121 -22.68 15.41 -9.60
CA ASP A 121 -22.84 15.99 -10.94
C ASP A 121 -23.83 15.19 -11.80
N ALA A 122 -23.82 13.85 -11.68
CA ALA A 122 -24.73 12.96 -12.39
C ALA A 122 -26.12 12.84 -11.74
N GLY A 123 -26.36 13.45 -10.58
CA GLY A 123 -27.60 13.25 -9.80
C GLY A 123 -27.82 11.80 -9.34
N ALA A 124 -26.75 11.00 -9.24
CA ALA A 124 -26.82 9.57 -8.95
C ALA A 124 -27.07 9.32 -7.45
N THR A 125 -28.15 8.58 -7.15
CA THR A 125 -28.56 8.25 -5.78
C THR A 125 -28.47 6.76 -5.44
N ALA A 126 -28.40 5.88 -6.46
CA ALA A 126 -28.29 4.43 -6.28
C ALA A 126 -26.90 4.02 -5.77
N GLY A 127 -26.84 2.96 -4.95
CA GLY A 127 -25.61 2.45 -4.35
C GLY A 127 -25.25 3.08 -2.99
N PRO A 128 -24.05 2.80 -2.45
CA PRO A 128 -23.62 3.29 -1.14
C PRO A 128 -23.70 4.81 -1.00
N ALA A 129 -24.06 5.33 0.17
CA ALA A 129 -24.23 6.77 0.34
C ALA A 129 -22.88 7.50 0.30
N ASN A 130 -22.83 8.67 -0.36
CA ASN A 130 -21.63 9.53 -0.41
C ASN A 130 -21.01 9.81 0.97
N ARG A 131 -21.86 9.99 2.01
CA ARG A 131 -21.44 10.16 3.41
C ARG A 131 -20.65 8.95 3.94
N GLN A 132 -21.13 7.73 3.66
CA GLN A 132 -20.53 6.49 4.13
C GLN A 132 -19.19 6.23 3.45
N VAL A 133 -19.09 6.49 2.14
CA VAL A 133 -17.83 6.35 1.39
C VAL A 133 -16.76 7.28 1.96
N VAL A 134 -17.10 8.55 2.21
CA VAL A 134 -16.19 9.51 2.84
C VAL A 134 -15.73 9.04 4.23
N ASP A 135 -16.64 8.60 5.09
CA ASP A 135 -16.26 8.11 6.43
C ASP A 135 -15.33 6.88 6.35
N SER A 136 -15.60 5.96 5.42
CA SER A 136 -14.86 4.69 5.28
C SER A 136 -13.37 4.87 4.97
N VAL A 137 -13.02 5.93 4.22
CA VAL A 137 -11.64 6.24 3.81
C VAL A 137 -10.89 7.12 4.80
N LEU A 138 -11.56 7.61 5.87
CA LEU A 138 -10.93 8.41 6.91
C LEU A 138 -10.62 7.51 8.11
N ARG A 139 -9.34 7.17 8.26
CA ARG A 139 -8.83 6.27 9.32
C ARG A 139 -7.73 6.90 10.18
N ARG A 140 -7.19 8.06 9.81
CA ARG A 140 -6.27 8.86 10.65
C ARG A 140 -6.81 10.26 10.88
N ALA A 141 -6.50 10.82 12.04
CA ALA A 141 -7.09 12.09 12.48
C ALA A 141 -6.62 13.33 11.69
N ASP A 142 -5.52 13.25 10.94
CA ASP A 142 -5.13 14.30 9.99
C ASP A 142 -5.88 14.24 8.65
N GLU A 143 -6.48 13.11 8.29
CA GLU A 143 -7.13 12.90 6.99
C GLU A 143 -8.40 13.73 6.76
N PRO A 144 -9.26 14.00 7.77
CA PRO A 144 -10.34 14.98 7.65
C PRO A 144 -9.90 16.33 7.06
N GLY A 145 -8.78 16.87 7.55
CA GLY A 145 -8.22 18.13 7.06
C GLY A 145 -7.62 18.01 5.66
N GLU A 146 -6.95 16.88 5.36
CA GLU A 146 -6.38 16.64 4.03
C GLU A 146 -7.46 16.44 2.95
N LEU A 147 -8.56 15.76 3.28
CA LEU A 147 -9.69 15.62 2.35
C LEU A 147 -10.34 16.99 2.06
N LEU A 148 -10.48 17.85 3.06
CA LEU A 148 -10.95 19.22 2.87
C LEU A 148 -9.97 20.04 2.02
N ALA A 149 -8.67 19.92 2.28
CA ALA A 149 -7.64 20.56 1.47
C ALA A 149 -7.73 20.15 0.01
N TYR A 150 -7.80 18.85 -0.25
CA TYR A 150 -7.95 18.32 -1.60
C TYR A 150 -9.25 18.81 -2.25
N TRP A 151 -10.39 18.67 -1.57
CA TRP A 151 -11.68 19.11 -2.10
C TRP A 151 -11.67 20.60 -2.47
N THR A 152 -11.17 21.44 -1.56
CA THR A 152 -11.17 22.89 -1.77
C THR A 152 -10.21 23.33 -2.87
N SER A 153 -9.09 22.63 -3.03
CA SER A 153 -8.15 22.85 -4.14
C SER A 153 -8.72 22.37 -5.48
N ALA A 154 -9.36 21.22 -5.53
CA ALA A 154 -9.79 20.58 -6.77
C ALA A 154 -11.18 21.06 -7.26
N TYR A 155 -12.10 21.31 -6.33
CA TYR A 155 -13.52 21.57 -6.62
C TYR A 155 -14.04 22.89 -6.02
N GLY A 156 -13.18 23.65 -5.35
CA GLY A 156 -13.52 24.94 -4.75
C GLY A 156 -14.07 24.87 -3.33
N ARG A 157 -14.30 26.04 -2.71
CA ARG A 157 -14.62 26.17 -1.28
C ARG A 157 -16.00 25.65 -0.86
N ASN A 158 -16.89 25.40 -1.81
CA ASN A 158 -18.23 24.89 -1.53
C ASN A 158 -18.18 23.37 -1.30
N VAL A 159 -18.02 22.97 -0.04
CA VAL A 159 -18.01 21.56 0.37
C VAL A 159 -19.45 21.04 0.52
N PRO A 160 -19.88 20.02 -0.25
CA PRO A 160 -21.24 19.49 -0.18
C PRO A 160 -21.58 18.86 1.17
N LYS A 161 -22.87 18.89 1.51
CA LYS A 161 -23.43 18.30 2.74
C LYS A 161 -23.01 16.84 2.99
N PRO A 162 -23.05 15.90 2.02
CA PRO A 162 -22.62 14.53 2.28
C PRO A 162 -21.12 14.41 2.64
N VAL A 163 -20.26 15.24 2.04
CA VAL A 163 -18.82 15.28 2.36
C VAL A 163 -18.60 15.77 3.79
N LYS A 164 -19.22 16.90 4.16
CA LYS A 164 -19.16 17.44 5.52
C LYS A 164 -19.64 16.41 6.55
N ARG A 165 -20.76 15.73 6.28
CA ARG A 165 -21.31 14.72 7.18
C ARG A 165 -20.43 13.47 7.32
N GLY A 166 -19.80 13.02 6.24
CA GLY A 166 -18.86 11.89 6.30
C GLY A 166 -17.60 12.24 7.09
N ILE A 167 -17.08 13.45 6.89
CA ILE A 167 -15.97 13.97 7.71
C ILE A 167 -16.37 14.09 9.18
N ALA A 168 -17.59 14.56 9.47
CA ALA A 168 -18.09 14.67 10.84
C ALA A 168 -18.15 13.30 11.55
N ASP A 169 -18.56 12.24 10.84
CA ASP A 169 -18.54 10.87 11.38
C ASP A 169 -17.12 10.40 11.69
N ALA A 170 -16.19 10.67 10.78
CA ALA A 170 -14.79 10.35 10.99
C ALA A 170 -14.18 11.12 12.17
N VAL A 171 -14.49 12.41 12.31
CA VAL A 171 -14.04 13.25 13.44
C VAL A 171 -14.52 12.65 14.76
N ARG A 172 -15.79 12.24 14.87
CA ARG A 172 -16.32 11.58 16.07
C ARG A 172 -15.55 10.31 16.46
N ARG A 173 -15.06 9.57 15.46
CA ARG A 173 -14.33 8.32 15.65
C ARG A 173 -12.84 8.56 15.95
N LEU A 174 -12.23 9.53 15.29
CA LEU A 174 -10.76 9.69 15.22
C LEU A 174 -10.21 10.74 16.20
N TYR A 175 -11.00 11.75 16.60
CA TYR A 175 -10.48 12.85 17.42
C TYR A 175 -10.47 12.47 18.90
N THR A 176 -9.27 12.37 19.44
CA THR A 176 -8.90 12.08 20.83
C THR A 176 -7.79 13.04 21.29
N GLY A 177 -7.54 13.16 22.59
CA GLY A 177 -6.43 13.98 23.11
C GLY A 177 -5.08 13.59 22.49
N ARG A 178 -4.78 12.30 22.39
CA ARG A 178 -3.55 11.79 21.74
C ARG A 178 -3.45 12.16 20.27
N SER A 179 -4.54 12.00 19.51
CA SER A 179 -4.51 12.32 18.08
C SER A 179 -4.36 13.83 17.85
N LEU A 180 -4.98 14.65 18.69
CA LEU A 180 -4.82 16.10 18.65
C LEU A 180 -3.33 16.48 18.83
N LEU A 181 -2.66 15.97 19.87
CA LEU A 181 -1.24 16.25 20.08
C LEU A 181 -0.36 15.80 18.91
N LYS A 182 -0.67 14.64 18.33
CA LYS A 182 0.14 14.05 17.25
C LYS A 182 -0.07 14.71 15.89
N TYR A 183 -1.28 15.16 15.57
CA TYR A 183 -1.67 15.50 14.21
C TYR A 183 -2.08 16.97 14.01
N ASP A 184 -2.39 17.71 15.08
CA ASP A 184 -2.78 19.12 14.99
C ASP A 184 -1.56 20.06 15.06
N THR A 185 -0.77 20.09 13.98
CA THR A 185 0.46 20.90 13.88
C THR A 185 0.26 22.14 13.00
N GLY A 186 1.07 23.17 13.23
CA GLY A 186 1.03 24.43 12.45
C GLY A 186 1.37 24.28 10.95
N SER A 187 2.01 23.17 10.57
CA SER A 187 2.35 22.84 9.18
C SER A 187 1.17 22.29 8.36
N LYS A 188 0.02 22.02 8.97
CA LYS A 188 -1.16 21.48 8.29
C LYS A 188 -2.03 22.62 7.74
N GLY A 189 -2.46 22.50 6.49
CA GLY A 189 -3.33 23.49 5.83
C GLY A 189 -4.73 23.60 6.47
N TYR A 190 -5.26 22.49 6.98
CA TYR A 190 -6.45 22.45 7.82
C TYR A 190 -6.10 21.83 9.16
N ARG A 191 -6.24 22.61 10.23
CA ARG A 191 -6.06 22.15 11.61
C ARG A 191 -7.37 21.63 12.19
N PHE A 192 -7.31 20.96 13.34
CA PHE A 192 -8.49 20.31 13.93
C PHE A 192 -9.62 21.31 14.17
N GLY A 193 -9.31 22.51 14.68
CA GLY A 193 -10.28 23.59 14.86
C GLY A 193 -10.92 24.06 13.55
N ASP A 194 -10.18 24.08 12.44
CA ASP A 194 -10.72 24.44 11.11
C ASP A 194 -11.72 23.38 10.62
N VAL A 195 -11.37 22.10 10.80
CA VAL A 195 -12.25 20.96 10.46
C VAL A 195 -13.55 21.04 11.26
N LEU A 196 -13.45 21.23 12.58
CA LEU A 196 -14.60 21.35 13.48
C LEU A 196 -15.53 22.50 13.09
N ASN A 197 -14.96 23.66 12.75
CA ASN A 197 -15.71 24.83 12.28
C ASN A 197 -16.44 24.61 10.96
N LEU A 198 -15.94 23.73 10.08
CA LEU A 198 -16.54 23.51 8.76
C LEU A 198 -17.62 22.43 8.75
N VAL A 199 -17.46 21.40 9.58
CA VAL A 199 -18.30 20.20 9.54
C VAL A 199 -19.27 20.09 10.72
N HIS A 200 -19.06 20.88 11.78
CA HIS A 200 -19.91 20.94 12.99
C HIS A 200 -20.32 19.56 13.52
N PRO A 201 -19.35 18.69 13.89
CA PRO A 201 -19.67 17.34 14.32
C PRO A 201 -20.33 17.38 15.70
N THR A 202 -21.38 16.58 15.88
CA THR A 202 -21.95 16.30 17.20
C THR A 202 -21.09 15.26 17.92
N PRO A 203 -20.71 15.46 19.20
CA PRO A 203 -20.02 14.45 19.98
C PRO A 203 -20.73 13.09 19.98
N GLY A 204 -19.96 12.00 20.08
CA GLY A 204 -20.54 10.66 20.26
C GLY A 204 -21.38 10.56 21.55
N PRO A 205 -22.55 9.91 21.52
CA PRO A 205 -23.40 9.79 22.72
C PRO A 205 -22.70 9.00 23.84
N ASP A 206 -21.77 8.12 23.48
CA ASP A 206 -20.90 7.31 24.34
C ASP A 206 -19.62 8.05 24.79
N LYS A 207 -19.42 9.31 24.36
CA LYS A 207 -18.20 10.10 24.59
C LYS A 207 -18.53 11.47 25.20
N PRO A 208 -19.03 11.54 26.45
CA PRO A 208 -19.37 12.81 27.08
C PRO A 208 -18.19 13.78 27.19
N TRP A 209 -16.95 13.26 27.19
CA TRP A 209 -15.71 14.03 27.19
C TRP A 209 -15.39 14.72 25.85
N GLN A 210 -15.96 14.29 24.74
CA GLN A 210 -15.53 14.71 23.40
C GLN A 210 -15.94 16.15 23.06
N GLY A 211 -17.03 16.65 23.65
CA GLY A 211 -17.41 18.06 23.52
C GLY A 211 -16.34 19.00 24.07
N ALA A 212 -15.81 18.70 25.27
CA ALA A 212 -14.73 19.49 25.87
C ALA A 212 -13.42 19.39 25.05
N LEU A 213 -13.12 18.23 24.48
CA LEU A 213 -11.99 18.08 23.55
C LEU A 213 -12.15 18.95 22.30
N PHE A 214 -13.35 18.98 21.71
CA PHE A 214 -13.62 19.80 20.53
C PHE A 214 -13.48 21.29 20.84
N GLN A 215 -14.00 21.74 21.98
CA GLN A 215 -13.81 23.11 22.44
C GLN A 215 -12.32 23.44 22.59
N TYR A 216 -11.55 22.57 23.25
CA TYR A 216 -10.11 22.77 23.39
C TYR A 216 -9.37 22.83 22.04
N ALA A 217 -9.76 22.02 21.05
CA ALA A 217 -9.19 22.07 19.71
C ALA A 217 -9.51 23.38 18.97
N LEU A 218 -10.71 23.94 19.17
CA LEU A 218 -11.11 25.25 18.66
C LEU A 218 -10.31 26.37 19.33
N ASP A 219 -10.20 26.34 20.66
CA ASP A 219 -9.43 27.33 21.42
C ASP A 219 -7.96 27.30 21.03
N ARG A 220 -7.33 26.12 20.88
CA ARG A 220 -5.95 26.01 20.37
C ARG A 220 -5.75 26.62 18.99
N ARG A 221 -6.79 26.68 18.17
CA ARG A 221 -6.73 27.23 16.82
C ARG A 221 -6.91 28.75 16.82
N HIS A 222 -7.87 29.26 17.58
CA HIS A 222 -8.30 30.66 17.51
C HIS A 222 -7.83 31.52 18.69
N HIS A 223 -7.56 30.90 19.84
CA HIS A 223 -7.14 31.53 21.10
C HIS A 223 -6.01 30.73 21.78
N PRO A 224 -4.87 30.51 21.10
CA PRO A 224 -3.83 29.58 21.56
C PRO A 224 -3.26 29.94 22.94
N ASP A 225 -3.17 31.23 23.27
CA ASP A 225 -2.58 31.73 24.52
C ASP A 225 -3.45 31.41 25.75
N THR A 226 -4.77 31.30 25.56
CA THR A 226 -5.74 31.06 26.64
C THR A 226 -6.34 29.66 26.61
N ALA A 227 -6.05 28.85 25.60
CA ALA A 227 -6.58 27.51 25.45
C ALA A 227 -6.15 26.58 26.61
N ILE A 228 -7.09 26.10 27.42
CA ILE A 228 -6.82 25.21 28.57
C ILE A 228 -7.36 23.80 28.26
N PRO A 229 -6.56 22.74 28.46
CA PRO A 229 -7.01 21.37 28.22
C PRO A 229 -8.13 20.97 29.19
N PRO A 230 -9.08 20.11 28.78
CA PRO A 230 -10.10 19.62 29.69
C PRO A 230 -9.48 18.87 30.87
N ALA A 231 -9.87 19.20 32.11
CA ALA A 231 -9.30 18.57 33.31
C ALA A 231 -9.46 17.04 33.34
N SER A 232 -10.49 16.51 32.68
CA SER A 232 -10.72 15.07 32.53
C SER A 232 -9.70 14.37 31.60
N ASP A 233 -9.03 15.10 30.71
CA ASP A 233 -8.03 14.54 29.80
C ASP A 233 -6.63 14.62 30.39
N ARG A 234 -6.24 13.56 31.10
CA ARG A 234 -4.93 13.44 31.75
C ARG A 234 -3.76 13.60 30.77
N THR A 235 -3.91 13.15 29.52
CA THR A 235 -2.82 13.22 28.53
C THR A 235 -2.58 14.66 28.11
N LEU A 236 -3.64 15.40 27.81
CA LEU A 236 -3.54 16.80 27.43
C LEU A 236 -3.04 17.68 28.57
N THR A 237 -3.47 17.41 29.81
CA THR A 237 -2.99 18.12 31.00
C THR A 237 -1.51 17.83 31.24
N ALA A 238 -1.09 16.55 31.19
CA ALA A 238 0.32 16.18 31.32
C ALA A 238 1.19 16.82 30.22
N HIS A 239 0.68 16.84 28.97
CA HIS A 239 1.37 17.49 27.87
C HIS A 239 1.53 18.99 28.09
N ARG A 240 0.49 19.71 28.54
CA ARG A 240 0.59 21.14 28.85
C ARG A 240 1.62 21.39 29.94
N ALA A 241 1.59 20.61 31.02
CA ALA A 241 2.56 20.74 32.11
C ALA A 241 4.00 20.53 31.61
N LEU A 242 4.21 19.53 30.73
CA LEU A 242 5.51 19.29 30.12
C LEU A 242 5.94 20.44 29.20
N MET A 243 5.04 21.00 28.39
CA MET A 243 5.35 22.15 27.53
C MET A 243 5.74 23.40 28.31
N ALA A 244 5.27 23.56 29.55
CA ALA A 244 5.57 24.69 30.42
C ALA A 244 6.96 24.62 31.08
N VAL A 245 7.66 23.48 31.01
CA VAL A 245 9.00 23.34 31.61
C VAL A 245 10.00 24.26 30.90
N PRO A 246 10.76 25.10 31.65
CA PRO A 246 11.81 25.96 31.10
C PRO A 246 12.89 25.16 30.38
N VAL A 247 13.45 25.70 29.29
CA VAL A 247 14.45 25.02 28.45
C VAL A 247 15.61 24.43 29.26
N ALA A 248 16.11 25.17 30.26
CA ALA A 248 17.21 24.75 31.12
C ALA A 248 16.91 23.47 31.94
N GLU A 249 15.65 23.18 32.23
CA GLU A 249 15.23 22.04 33.06
C GLU A 249 14.78 20.82 32.23
N ARG A 250 14.47 21.02 30.95
CA ARG A 250 13.90 19.99 30.06
C ARG A 250 14.75 18.72 30.04
N ARG A 251 16.07 18.89 30.03
CA ARG A 251 17.00 17.77 29.98
C ARG A 251 16.89 16.89 31.22
N ALA A 252 16.93 17.49 32.41
CA ALA A 252 16.78 16.78 33.68
C ALA A 252 15.39 16.12 33.79
N VAL A 253 14.36 16.76 33.23
CA VAL A 253 13.02 16.18 33.15
C VAL A 253 12.99 14.93 32.25
N VAL A 254 13.73 14.90 31.16
CA VAL A 254 13.77 13.74 30.26
C VAL A 254 14.60 12.60 30.83
N THR A 255 15.77 12.90 31.40
CA THR A 255 16.76 11.87 31.78
C THR A 255 16.70 11.47 33.26
N GLY A 256 15.99 12.23 34.10
CA GLY A 256 15.80 11.88 35.50
C GLY A 256 14.73 10.79 35.71
N ASP A 257 14.59 10.35 36.95
CA ASP A 257 13.66 9.29 37.35
C ASP A 257 12.23 9.53 36.82
N GLY A 258 11.59 8.49 36.30
CA GLY A 258 10.24 8.58 35.73
C GLY A 258 10.15 9.38 34.41
N GLY A 259 11.29 9.66 33.74
CA GLY A 259 11.32 10.43 32.49
C GLY A 259 10.50 9.78 31.38
N ALA A 260 10.69 8.49 31.16
CA ALA A 260 9.97 7.73 30.14
C ALA A 260 8.44 7.72 30.39
N GLU A 261 8.02 7.51 31.63
CA GLU A 261 6.62 7.52 32.06
C GLU A 261 5.99 8.90 31.86
N ARG A 262 6.73 9.97 32.15
CA ARG A 262 6.28 11.35 31.92
C ARG A 262 6.09 11.64 30.44
N LEU A 263 7.05 11.25 29.59
CA LEU A 263 6.93 11.40 28.14
C LEU A 263 5.74 10.61 27.59
N ALA A 264 5.55 9.37 28.05
CA ALA A 264 4.42 8.52 27.65
C ALA A 264 3.07 9.09 28.10
N ALA A 265 2.97 9.58 29.34
CA ALA A 265 1.77 10.20 29.90
C ALA A 265 1.39 11.49 29.15
N ALA A 266 2.39 12.26 28.69
CA ALA A 266 2.22 13.46 27.88
C ALA A 266 1.97 13.17 26.39
N GLY A 267 1.94 11.89 25.97
CA GLY A 267 1.80 11.50 24.56
C GLY A 267 2.91 12.08 23.67
N MET A 268 4.11 12.31 24.23
CA MET A 268 5.23 12.90 23.52
C MET A 268 5.74 11.94 22.44
N THR A 269 5.87 12.41 21.20
CA THR A 269 6.56 11.68 20.13
C THR A 269 8.03 12.06 20.08
N TRP A 270 8.87 11.24 19.44
CA TRP A 270 10.29 11.56 19.30
C TRP A 270 10.51 12.84 18.47
N GLU A 271 9.67 13.11 17.46
CA GLU A 271 9.73 14.35 16.66
C GLU A 271 9.43 15.58 17.52
N ALA A 272 8.37 15.50 18.35
CA ALA A 272 7.99 16.57 19.25
C ALA A 272 9.05 16.78 20.35
N LEU A 273 9.61 15.69 20.88
CA LEU A 273 10.70 15.72 21.85
C LEU A 273 11.94 16.40 21.28
N ALA A 274 12.35 16.07 20.05
CA ALA A 274 13.52 16.66 19.42
C ALA A 274 13.40 18.19 19.29
N GLY A 275 12.23 18.69 18.89
CA GLY A 275 11.98 20.14 18.83
C GLY A 275 11.85 20.80 20.20
N TRP A 276 11.17 20.14 21.14
CA TRP A 276 10.94 20.68 22.48
C TRP A 276 12.20 20.66 23.35
N LEU A 277 13.08 19.67 23.23
CA LEU A 277 14.29 19.58 24.06
C LEU A 277 15.24 20.76 23.82
N GLN A 278 15.28 21.31 22.60
CA GLN A 278 16.23 22.36 22.17
C GLN A 278 17.69 21.99 22.49
N GLY A 279 18.00 20.70 22.33
CA GLY A 279 19.32 20.11 22.57
C GLY A 279 19.47 18.81 21.79
N PRO A 280 20.61 18.12 21.90
CA PRO A 280 20.87 16.91 21.13
C PRO A 280 19.94 15.76 21.54
N MET A 281 19.48 15.00 20.53
CA MET A 281 18.88 13.68 20.72
C MET A 281 20.00 12.63 20.87
N ASP A 282 20.66 12.64 22.03
CA ASP A 282 21.68 11.65 22.37
C ASP A 282 21.08 10.36 22.99
N ALA A 283 21.95 9.43 23.39
CA ALA A 283 21.54 8.13 23.93
C ALA A 283 20.47 8.25 25.02
N ALA A 284 20.67 9.10 26.04
CA ALA A 284 19.75 9.22 27.16
C ALA A 284 18.38 9.77 26.75
N ALA A 285 18.34 10.74 25.83
CA ALA A 285 17.09 11.28 25.29
C ALA A 285 16.32 10.23 24.46
N TRP A 286 17.03 9.45 23.64
CA TRP A 286 16.43 8.35 22.89
C TRP A 286 15.91 7.25 23.80
N GLU A 287 16.69 6.82 24.78
CA GLU A 287 16.31 5.79 25.75
C GLU A 287 15.07 6.16 26.55
N ALA A 288 14.90 7.45 26.88
CA ALA A 288 13.70 7.93 27.55
C ALA A 288 12.43 7.82 26.68
N VAL A 289 12.53 7.99 25.35
CA VAL A 289 11.35 7.98 24.46
C VAL A 289 11.07 6.63 23.82
N ILE A 290 12.07 5.76 23.64
CA ILE A 290 11.93 4.41 23.07
C ILE A 290 10.73 3.61 23.63
N PRO A 291 10.46 3.61 24.95
CA PRO A 291 9.35 2.85 25.52
C PRO A 291 7.97 3.26 24.98
N SER A 292 7.75 4.54 24.68
CA SER A 292 6.46 5.05 24.16
C SER A 292 6.36 5.02 22.63
N MET A 293 7.47 4.80 21.92
CA MET A 293 7.49 4.76 20.46
C MET A 293 6.70 3.58 19.92
N GLY A 294 5.99 3.82 18.81
CA GLY A 294 5.36 2.75 18.02
C GLY A 294 6.40 2.01 17.17
N THR A 295 6.13 0.75 16.84
CA THR A 295 7.05 -0.16 16.13
C THR A 295 7.58 0.42 14.82
N MET A 296 6.74 1.07 14.03
CA MET A 296 7.18 1.74 12.79
C MET A 296 8.11 2.95 13.05
N ALA A 297 7.93 3.66 14.16
CA ALA A 297 8.85 4.73 14.55
C ALA A 297 10.20 4.17 15.00
N LEU A 298 10.22 3.01 15.67
CA LEU A 298 11.45 2.31 16.04
C LEU A 298 12.24 1.88 14.79
N VAL A 299 11.59 1.17 13.87
CA VAL A 299 12.20 0.68 12.61
C VAL A 299 12.81 1.83 11.79
N ARG A 300 12.17 3.01 11.76
CA ARG A 300 12.68 4.18 11.02
C ARG A 300 13.87 4.88 11.67
N ASN A 301 14.10 4.67 12.96
CA ASN A 301 15.12 5.38 13.73
C ASN A 301 16.31 4.51 14.13
N LEU A 302 16.41 3.26 13.64
CA LEU A 302 17.51 2.35 13.98
C LEU A 302 18.90 2.96 13.76
N ARG A 303 19.10 3.65 12.62
CA ARG A 303 20.34 4.37 12.35
C ARG A 303 20.62 5.47 13.37
N ASN A 304 19.60 6.25 13.72
CA ASN A 304 19.72 7.33 14.69
C ASN A 304 20.06 6.79 16.09
N PHE A 305 19.55 5.61 16.45
CA PHE A 305 19.89 4.93 17.70
C PHE A 305 21.35 4.52 17.76
N ASP A 306 21.89 3.99 16.65
CA ASP A 306 23.31 3.63 16.55
C ASP A 306 24.20 4.86 16.58
N GLU A 307 23.87 5.91 15.81
CA GLU A 307 24.62 7.18 15.79
C GLU A 307 24.62 7.88 17.15
N ALA A 308 23.51 7.80 17.90
CA ALA A 308 23.41 8.35 19.25
C ALA A 308 24.09 7.50 20.33
N GLY A 309 24.46 6.25 20.01
CA GLY A 309 25.10 5.33 20.94
C GLY A 309 24.19 4.79 22.04
N VAL A 310 22.92 4.45 21.73
CA VAL A 310 22.01 3.86 22.73
C VAL A 310 22.55 2.55 23.30
N SER A 311 22.32 2.29 24.59
CA SER A 311 22.79 1.12 25.31
C SER A 311 22.27 -0.20 24.72
N ASP A 312 23.00 -1.29 24.97
CA ASP A 312 22.58 -2.62 24.54
C ASP A 312 21.30 -3.08 25.19
N GLN A 313 20.98 -2.58 26.38
CA GLN A 313 19.70 -2.84 27.00
C GLN A 313 18.55 -2.22 26.20
N ALA A 314 18.65 -0.95 25.86
CA ALA A 314 17.64 -0.26 25.05
C ALA A 314 17.51 -0.91 23.66
N ALA A 315 18.63 -1.25 23.03
CA ALA A 315 18.58 -1.92 21.74
C ALA A 315 17.99 -3.33 21.79
N ARG A 316 18.24 -4.11 22.85
CA ARG A 316 17.55 -5.40 23.05
C ARG A 316 16.03 -5.22 23.16
N GLN A 317 15.58 -4.17 23.86
CA GLN A 317 14.15 -3.85 23.94
C GLN A 317 13.56 -3.50 22.57
N VAL A 318 14.26 -2.66 21.78
CA VAL A 318 13.86 -2.31 20.42
C VAL A 318 13.82 -3.54 19.52
N ALA A 319 14.87 -4.37 19.53
CA ALA A 319 14.97 -5.58 18.72
C ALA A 319 13.87 -6.59 19.07
N ALA A 320 13.56 -6.76 20.36
CA ALA A 320 12.48 -7.64 20.82
C ALA A 320 11.11 -7.18 20.29
N ARG A 321 10.81 -5.88 20.36
CA ARG A 321 9.54 -5.32 19.86
C ARG A 321 9.42 -5.37 18.34
N ILE A 322 10.51 -5.17 17.61
CA ILE A 322 10.50 -5.23 16.14
C ILE A 322 10.27 -6.67 15.66
N ALA A 323 10.84 -7.66 16.37
CA ALA A 323 10.72 -9.08 16.03
C ALA A 323 9.49 -9.78 16.65
N ASP A 324 8.63 -9.04 17.35
CA ASP A 324 7.42 -9.59 17.97
C ASP A 324 6.33 -9.81 16.89
N PRO A 325 5.82 -11.05 16.71
CA PRO A 325 4.83 -11.37 15.69
C PRO A 325 3.52 -10.58 15.83
N GLU A 326 3.07 -10.29 17.05
CA GLU A 326 1.85 -9.51 17.28
C GLU A 326 2.06 -8.05 16.90
N GLU A 327 3.23 -7.49 17.20
CA GLU A 327 3.60 -6.14 16.79
C GLU A 327 3.73 -6.03 15.26
N VAL A 328 4.34 -7.03 14.62
CA VAL A 328 4.45 -7.09 13.15
C VAL A 328 3.06 -7.12 12.52
N ALA A 329 2.20 -8.06 12.94
CA ALA A 329 0.84 -8.19 12.43
C ALA A 329 0.00 -6.92 12.67
N ARG A 330 0.08 -6.33 13.86
CA ARG A 330 -0.64 -5.10 14.22
C ARG A 330 -0.12 -3.87 13.46
N SER A 331 1.18 -3.81 13.19
CA SER A 331 1.78 -2.73 12.43
C SER A 331 1.35 -2.73 10.97
N ARG A 332 0.93 -3.90 10.46
CA ARG A 332 0.58 -4.16 9.06
C ARG A 332 1.65 -3.64 8.09
N GLN A 333 2.91 -3.58 8.53
CA GLN A 333 3.97 -3.05 7.70
C GLN A 333 4.27 -3.99 6.55
N PHE A 334 4.39 -3.44 5.35
CA PHE A 334 4.83 -4.21 4.20
C PHE A 334 6.24 -4.79 4.40
N PRO A 335 6.51 -6.03 3.94
CA PRO A 335 7.81 -6.69 4.05
C PRO A 335 9.00 -5.82 3.63
N PHE A 336 8.86 -5.04 2.55
CA PHE A 336 9.93 -4.16 2.05
C PHE A 336 10.35 -3.05 3.03
N ARG A 337 9.52 -2.71 4.04
CA ARG A 337 9.90 -1.72 5.07
C ARG A 337 11.03 -2.23 5.96
N TYR A 338 11.09 -3.55 6.18
CA TYR A 338 12.19 -4.18 6.92
C TYR A 338 13.48 -4.21 6.10
N LEU A 339 13.38 -4.44 4.78
CA LEU A 339 14.52 -4.28 3.86
C LEU A 339 15.07 -2.85 3.89
N ALA A 340 14.19 -1.85 3.79
CA ALA A 340 14.59 -0.44 3.84
C ALA A 340 15.36 -0.12 5.12
N ALA A 341 14.85 -0.61 6.25
CA ALA A 341 15.50 -0.43 7.55
C ALA A 341 16.86 -1.12 7.58
N HIS A 342 16.99 -2.32 7.01
CA HIS A 342 18.26 -3.05 6.91
C HIS A 342 19.31 -2.29 6.10
N GLN A 343 18.92 -1.75 4.93
CA GLN A 343 19.80 -0.97 4.07
C GLN A 343 20.22 0.36 4.73
N HIS A 344 19.33 0.98 5.51
CA HIS A 344 19.60 2.26 6.18
C HIS A 344 20.34 2.13 7.52
N ALA A 345 20.22 0.99 8.20
CA ALA A 345 20.90 0.67 9.45
C ALA A 345 21.62 -0.68 9.31
N PRO A 346 22.74 -0.74 8.56
CA PRO A 346 23.45 -1.99 8.27
C PRO A 346 24.20 -2.57 9.47
N SER A 347 24.04 -1.99 10.67
CA SER A 347 24.60 -2.51 11.90
C SER A 347 24.15 -3.97 12.13
N PRO A 348 25.08 -4.90 12.42
CA PRO A 348 24.75 -6.28 12.73
C PRO A 348 23.75 -6.43 13.89
N ARG A 349 23.68 -5.41 14.76
CA ARG A 349 22.79 -5.31 15.91
C ARG A 349 21.32 -5.54 15.56
N TRP A 350 20.88 -5.07 14.39
CA TRP A 350 19.47 -5.08 14.00
C TRP A 350 19.13 -6.17 12.99
N ALA A 351 20.14 -6.71 12.30
CA ALA A 351 19.95 -7.62 11.17
C ALA A 351 19.08 -8.83 11.53
N HIS A 352 19.36 -9.49 12.65
CA HIS A 352 18.58 -10.66 13.09
C HIS A 352 17.11 -10.31 13.43
N SER A 353 16.86 -9.18 14.12
CA SER A 353 15.50 -8.76 14.44
C SER A 353 14.71 -8.33 13.21
N LEU A 354 15.35 -7.68 12.25
CA LEU A 354 14.73 -7.28 10.98
C LEU A 354 14.41 -8.51 10.12
N GLU A 355 15.31 -9.49 10.07
CA GLU A 355 15.08 -10.77 9.39
C GLU A 355 13.90 -11.54 9.99
N ARG A 356 13.82 -11.61 11.33
CA ARG A 356 12.67 -12.22 12.02
C ARG A 356 11.36 -11.48 11.73
N ALA A 357 11.38 -10.15 11.80
CA ALA A 357 10.20 -9.34 11.51
C ALA A 357 9.72 -9.53 10.06
N LEU A 358 10.67 -9.58 9.11
CA LEU A 358 10.42 -9.90 7.72
C LEU A 358 9.78 -11.29 7.57
N ALA A 359 10.34 -12.32 8.22
CA ALA A 359 9.77 -13.67 8.21
C ALA A 359 8.33 -13.73 8.77
N HIS A 360 8.05 -12.99 9.84
CA HIS A 360 6.69 -12.86 10.39
C HIS A 360 5.75 -12.14 9.41
N SER A 361 6.20 -11.07 8.75
CA SER A 361 5.39 -10.40 7.71
C SER A 361 5.10 -11.28 6.50
N LEU A 362 5.90 -12.33 6.28
CA LEU A 362 5.77 -13.27 5.17
C LEU A 362 5.07 -14.57 5.59
N GLU A 363 4.47 -14.63 6.76
CA GLU A 363 3.77 -15.83 7.26
C GLU A 363 2.55 -16.19 6.39
N ASN A 364 1.90 -15.18 5.80
CA ASN A 364 0.77 -15.36 4.89
C ASN A 364 1.16 -15.82 3.47
N VAL A 365 2.46 -15.88 3.15
CA VAL A 365 2.91 -16.41 1.85
C VAL A 365 2.66 -17.92 1.83
N PRO A 366 1.84 -18.42 0.89
CA PRO A 366 1.47 -19.83 0.89
C PRO A 366 2.68 -20.72 0.55
N ARG A 367 2.65 -21.94 1.08
CA ARG A 367 3.53 -23.00 0.60
C ARG A 367 3.00 -23.49 -0.74
N LEU A 368 3.79 -23.34 -1.79
CA LEU A 368 3.41 -23.75 -3.15
C LEU A 368 4.00 -25.15 -3.43
N PRO A 369 3.16 -26.20 -3.62
CA PRO A 369 3.64 -27.54 -3.93
C PRO A 369 4.15 -27.64 -5.37
N GLY A 370 5.02 -28.60 -5.70
CA GLY A 370 5.56 -28.74 -7.06
C GLY A 370 6.60 -27.66 -7.41
N ARG A 371 6.97 -27.60 -8.69
CA ARG A 371 8.10 -26.82 -9.20
C ARG A 371 7.65 -25.47 -9.77
N THR A 372 8.23 -24.40 -9.25
CA THR A 372 7.81 -23.02 -9.52
C THR A 372 8.92 -22.22 -10.19
N LEU A 373 8.65 -21.59 -11.33
CA LEU A 373 9.56 -20.59 -11.90
C LEU A 373 9.18 -19.21 -11.35
N VAL A 374 10.11 -18.53 -10.67
CA VAL A 374 9.93 -17.16 -10.17
C VAL A 374 10.86 -16.21 -10.92
N LEU A 375 10.28 -15.36 -11.76
CA LEU A 375 10.96 -14.35 -12.55
C LEU A 375 10.78 -12.97 -11.91
N VAL A 376 11.88 -12.35 -11.52
CA VAL A 376 11.93 -11.03 -10.88
C VAL A 376 12.50 -10.00 -11.85
N ASP A 377 11.71 -9.00 -12.19
CA ASP A 377 12.12 -7.93 -13.09
C ASP A 377 13.09 -6.96 -12.40
N ARG A 378 14.24 -6.76 -13.03
CA ARG A 378 15.33 -5.88 -12.62
C ARG A 378 15.70 -4.87 -13.71
N SER A 379 14.80 -4.65 -14.66
CA SER A 379 14.92 -3.66 -15.72
C SER A 379 14.92 -2.22 -15.19
N GLY A 380 15.37 -1.27 -16.00
CA GLY A 380 15.56 0.14 -15.69
C GLY A 380 14.28 0.83 -15.21
N SER A 381 13.12 0.44 -15.76
CA SER A 381 11.83 0.98 -15.34
C SER A 381 11.47 0.61 -13.90
N MET A 382 11.95 -0.55 -13.42
CA MET A 382 11.78 -1.03 -12.04
C MET A 382 12.58 -0.21 -11.02
N TRP A 383 13.64 0.49 -11.43
CA TRP A 383 14.50 1.30 -10.54
C TRP A 383 13.94 2.69 -10.22
N SER A 384 12.79 3.04 -10.80
CA SER A 384 12.10 4.29 -10.47
C SER A 384 11.67 4.28 -8.99
N PRO A 385 11.95 5.34 -8.22
CA PRO A 385 11.56 5.42 -6.81
C PRO A 385 10.06 5.26 -6.60
N LEU A 386 9.66 4.61 -5.50
CA LEU A 386 8.25 4.46 -5.08
C LEU A 386 7.67 5.74 -4.45
N SER A 387 8.49 6.76 -4.20
CA SER A 387 8.08 8.14 -3.85
C SER A 387 9.30 9.06 -3.79
N ASP A 388 9.09 10.37 -3.90
CA ASP A 388 10.13 11.41 -3.73
C ASP A 388 10.87 11.34 -2.39
N ARG A 389 10.26 10.68 -1.39
CA ARG A 389 10.80 10.53 -0.02
C ARG A 389 11.32 9.12 0.27
N SER A 390 11.32 8.21 -0.71
CA SER A 390 11.75 6.82 -0.55
C SER A 390 12.96 6.54 -1.42
N ARG A 391 14.01 5.93 -0.84
CA ARG A 391 15.11 5.36 -1.63
C ARG A 391 14.76 4.00 -2.25
N LEU A 392 13.64 3.41 -1.85
CA LEU A 392 13.17 2.12 -2.38
C LEU A 392 12.49 2.30 -3.73
N ASN A 393 12.79 1.38 -4.63
CA ASN A 393 12.24 1.28 -5.98
C ASN A 393 11.37 0.01 -6.13
N ARG A 394 10.70 -0.15 -7.28
CA ARG A 394 9.87 -1.34 -7.57
C ARG A 394 10.71 -2.61 -7.61
N ALA A 395 11.96 -2.53 -8.06
CA ALA A 395 12.86 -3.66 -8.16
C ALA A 395 13.11 -4.29 -6.77
N ASP A 396 13.35 -3.48 -5.73
CA ASP A 396 13.55 -3.97 -4.35
C ASP A 396 12.31 -4.71 -3.84
N ALA A 397 11.14 -4.13 -4.11
CA ALA A 397 9.86 -4.72 -3.72
C ALA A 397 9.63 -6.06 -4.45
N ALA A 398 9.94 -6.11 -5.74
CA ALA A 398 9.89 -7.32 -6.55
C ALA A 398 10.86 -8.41 -6.05
N ALA A 399 12.08 -8.03 -5.68
CA ALA A 399 13.09 -8.96 -5.18
C ALA A 399 12.70 -9.56 -3.82
N VAL A 400 12.19 -8.75 -2.88
CA VAL A 400 11.66 -9.23 -1.58
C VAL A 400 10.56 -10.25 -1.83
N PHE A 401 9.62 -9.91 -2.70
CA PHE A 401 8.50 -10.79 -3.01
C PHE A 401 8.95 -12.10 -3.68
N GLY A 402 9.76 -12.01 -4.74
CA GLY A 402 10.22 -13.19 -5.47
C GLY A 402 11.05 -14.13 -4.60
N THR A 403 11.93 -13.57 -3.77
CA THR A 403 12.73 -14.33 -2.80
C THR A 403 11.85 -15.01 -1.76
N ALA A 404 10.85 -14.30 -1.21
CA ALA A 404 9.93 -14.85 -0.22
C ALA A 404 9.13 -16.04 -0.78
N VAL A 405 8.65 -15.93 -2.02
CA VAL A 405 7.93 -17.02 -2.68
C VAL A 405 8.86 -18.20 -2.95
N ALA A 406 10.06 -17.95 -3.47
CA ALA A 406 11.03 -19.01 -3.75
C ALA A 406 11.41 -19.81 -2.49
N LEU A 407 11.62 -19.13 -1.35
CA LEU A 407 11.94 -19.78 -0.08
C LEU A 407 10.76 -20.56 0.54
N ARG A 408 9.51 -20.26 0.14
CA ARG A 408 8.29 -20.90 0.65
C ARG A 408 7.77 -22.02 -0.27
N ALA A 409 8.13 -21.99 -1.54
CA ALA A 409 7.80 -23.04 -2.50
C ALA A 409 8.51 -24.36 -2.16
N ALA A 410 7.93 -25.48 -2.57
CA ALA A 410 8.52 -26.80 -2.38
C ALA A 410 9.79 -26.97 -3.23
N ASP A 411 9.74 -26.50 -4.47
CA ASP A 411 10.86 -26.42 -5.39
C ASP A 411 10.70 -25.16 -6.27
N ALA A 412 11.70 -24.29 -6.30
CA ALA A 412 11.61 -23.06 -7.08
C ALA A 412 12.93 -22.67 -7.75
N ASP A 413 12.83 -22.30 -9.03
CA ASP A 413 13.89 -21.62 -9.75
C ASP A 413 13.67 -20.12 -9.64
N LEU A 414 14.53 -19.44 -8.87
CA LEU A 414 14.51 -17.98 -8.73
C LEU A 414 15.43 -17.36 -9.79
N VAL A 415 14.89 -16.46 -10.59
CA VAL A 415 15.57 -15.86 -11.74
C VAL A 415 15.36 -14.35 -11.71
N GLU A 416 16.44 -13.59 -11.88
CA GLU A 416 16.35 -12.16 -12.19
C GLU A 416 16.39 -11.95 -13.70
N PHE A 417 15.67 -10.94 -14.20
CA PHE A 417 15.67 -10.62 -15.62
C PHE A 417 15.63 -9.11 -15.92
N GLY A 418 16.14 -8.75 -17.10
CA GLY A 418 16.11 -7.42 -17.71
C GLY A 418 16.45 -7.57 -19.20
N THR A 419 17.54 -6.96 -19.69
CA THR A 419 18.07 -7.28 -21.03
C THR A 419 18.56 -8.72 -21.10
N THR A 420 19.10 -9.22 -19.99
CA THR A 420 19.56 -10.61 -19.84
C THR A 420 18.83 -11.25 -18.65
N SER A 421 18.96 -12.55 -18.48
CA SER A 421 18.36 -13.31 -17.38
C SER A 421 19.36 -14.29 -16.78
N ALA A 422 19.33 -14.42 -15.46
CA ALA A 422 20.24 -15.28 -14.70
C ALA A 422 19.56 -15.89 -13.47
N PRO A 423 19.87 -17.15 -13.11
CA PRO A 423 19.43 -17.72 -11.85
C PRO A 423 20.05 -16.98 -10.66
N VAL A 424 19.24 -16.71 -9.64
CA VAL A 424 19.71 -16.22 -8.35
C VAL A 424 19.84 -17.41 -7.41
N ALA A 425 21.07 -17.77 -7.06
CA ALA A 425 21.31 -18.87 -6.14
C ALA A 425 20.72 -18.53 -4.75
N TYR A 426 20.10 -19.52 -4.11
CA TYR A 426 19.64 -19.43 -2.72
C TYR A 426 19.63 -20.84 -2.09
N ARG A 427 19.54 -20.90 -0.76
CA ARG A 427 19.39 -22.17 -0.01
C ARG A 427 18.11 -22.14 0.83
N ALA A 428 17.52 -23.32 1.04
CA ALA A 428 16.40 -23.45 1.96
C ALA A 428 16.79 -22.94 3.35
N GLY A 429 15.96 -22.05 3.92
CA GLY A 429 16.21 -21.42 5.23
C GLY A 429 17.26 -20.31 5.23
N GLU A 430 17.77 -19.90 4.07
CA GLU A 430 18.66 -18.74 3.97
C GLU A 430 17.93 -17.43 4.31
N PRO A 431 18.57 -16.47 5.03
CA PRO A 431 17.98 -15.17 5.31
C PRO A 431 17.60 -14.44 4.02
N VAL A 432 16.35 -13.96 3.94
CA VAL A 432 15.80 -13.23 2.78
C VAL A 432 16.71 -12.05 2.45
N LEU A 433 17.10 -11.26 3.45
CA LEU A 433 17.94 -10.08 3.26
C LEU A 433 19.30 -10.41 2.60
N LYS A 434 19.84 -11.62 2.83
CA LYS A 434 21.10 -12.06 2.21
C LYS A 434 20.95 -12.50 0.77
N VAL A 435 19.82 -13.09 0.41
CA VAL A 435 19.52 -13.41 -0.99
C VAL A 435 19.32 -12.12 -1.79
N LEU A 436 18.73 -11.10 -1.17
CA LEU A 436 18.48 -9.80 -1.81
C LEU A 436 19.76 -9.08 -2.25
N ASP A 437 20.87 -9.25 -1.52
CA ASP A 437 22.18 -8.70 -1.88
C ASP A 437 22.71 -9.21 -3.24
N ARG A 438 22.12 -10.27 -3.80
CA ARG A 438 22.54 -10.91 -5.06
C ARG A 438 21.89 -10.30 -6.30
N PHE A 439 20.80 -9.55 -6.14
CA PHE A 439 20.07 -8.99 -7.29
C PHE A 439 20.76 -7.75 -7.86
N GLY A 440 20.93 -7.72 -9.18
CA GLY A 440 21.54 -6.61 -9.91
C GLY A 440 20.53 -5.74 -10.66
N SER A 441 21.01 -4.70 -11.34
CA SER A 441 20.26 -3.99 -12.38
C SER A 441 20.62 -4.58 -13.74
N LEU A 442 19.62 -4.88 -14.56
CA LEU A 442 19.81 -5.62 -15.82
C LEU A 442 19.42 -4.83 -17.08
N GLY A 443 19.18 -3.53 -16.98
CA GLY A 443 18.97 -2.66 -18.16
C GLY A 443 17.57 -2.74 -18.76
N GLY A 444 17.42 -3.22 -19.99
CA GLY A 444 16.12 -3.31 -20.70
C GLY A 444 15.19 -4.37 -20.12
N THR A 445 14.11 -4.72 -20.84
CA THR A 445 13.05 -5.61 -20.35
C THR A 445 12.67 -6.66 -21.40
N ASP A 446 13.44 -7.76 -21.49
CA ASP A 446 13.14 -8.90 -22.37
C ASP A 446 12.47 -10.05 -21.58
N THR A 447 11.23 -9.81 -21.18
CA THR A 447 10.43 -10.79 -20.42
C THR A 447 10.20 -12.07 -21.22
N THR A 448 10.05 -11.97 -22.54
CA THR A 448 9.79 -13.13 -23.40
C THR A 448 10.98 -14.08 -23.41
N GLU A 449 12.20 -13.59 -23.68
CA GLU A 449 13.38 -14.46 -23.70
C GLU A 449 13.71 -15.01 -22.31
N ALA A 450 13.46 -14.25 -21.24
CA ALA A 450 13.63 -14.75 -19.87
C ALA A 450 12.73 -15.97 -19.57
N VAL A 451 11.44 -15.91 -19.94
CA VAL A 451 10.54 -17.06 -19.80
C VAL A 451 11.01 -18.22 -20.68
N ARG A 452 11.36 -17.95 -21.94
CA ARG A 452 11.76 -18.97 -22.92
C ARG A 452 13.03 -19.73 -22.50
N ARG A 453 13.99 -19.03 -21.91
CA ARG A 453 15.27 -19.59 -21.47
C ARG A 453 15.13 -20.45 -20.21
N HIS A 454 14.27 -20.03 -19.29
CA HIS A 454 14.24 -20.61 -17.94
C HIS A 454 13.06 -21.56 -17.70
N TYR A 455 11.98 -21.46 -18.45
CA TYR A 455 10.88 -22.42 -18.36
C TYR A 455 11.34 -23.80 -18.82
N CYS A 456 11.30 -24.77 -17.90
CA CYS A 456 11.74 -26.15 -18.16
C CYS A 456 10.88 -27.16 -17.40
N GLY A 457 9.58 -27.20 -17.75
CA GLY A 457 8.62 -28.15 -17.19
C GLY A 457 8.18 -27.79 -15.77
N HIS A 458 8.15 -26.50 -15.44
CA HIS A 458 7.59 -26.00 -14.18
C HIS A 458 6.07 -26.19 -14.15
N ASP A 459 5.55 -26.48 -12.96
CA ASP A 459 4.11 -26.60 -12.72
C ASP A 459 3.41 -25.24 -12.74
N ARG A 460 4.17 -24.15 -12.54
CA ARG A 460 3.68 -22.77 -12.59
C ARG A 460 4.80 -21.77 -12.89
N VAL A 461 4.43 -20.60 -13.40
CA VAL A 461 5.34 -19.47 -13.63
C VAL A 461 4.80 -18.21 -12.94
N LEU A 462 5.65 -17.54 -12.17
CA LEU A 462 5.38 -16.26 -11.52
C LEU A 462 6.28 -15.19 -12.14
N ILE A 463 5.71 -14.09 -12.63
CA ILE A 463 6.43 -12.98 -13.25
C ILE A 463 6.13 -11.71 -12.45
N VAL A 464 7.14 -11.12 -11.81
CA VAL A 464 7.01 -9.93 -10.96
C VAL A 464 7.62 -8.74 -11.69
N THR A 465 6.80 -7.84 -12.23
CA THR A 465 7.21 -6.85 -13.24
C THR A 465 6.31 -5.61 -13.25
N ASP A 466 6.68 -4.59 -14.02
CA ASP A 466 5.79 -3.50 -14.42
C ASP A 466 5.00 -3.78 -15.72
N GLU A 467 5.22 -4.96 -16.33
CA GLU A 467 4.65 -5.42 -17.59
C GLU A 467 5.03 -4.60 -18.83
N GLN A 468 6.07 -3.77 -18.76
CA GLN A 468 6.59 -3.06 -19.94
C GLN A 468 7.57 -3.93 -20.73
N ALA A 469 7.09 -5.08 -21.21
CA ALA A 469 7.90 -5.98 -22.04
C ALA A 469 8.31 -5.32 -23.37
N ALA A 470 9.56 -5.50 -23.79
CA ALA A 470 10.04 -5.09 -25.10
C ALA A 470 9.46 -5.96 -26.23
N HIS A 471 9.55 -5.46 -27.46
CA HIS A 471 9.21 -6.26 -28.63
C HIS A 471 10.12 -7.49 -28.73
N HIS A 472 9.51 -8.67 -28.84
CA HIS A 472 10.21 -9.92 -29.10
C HIS A 472 9.59 -10.67 -30.29
N HIS A 473 10.43 -11.25 -31.14
CA HIS A 473 10.00 -11.93 -32.37
C HIS A 473 9.26 -13.25 -32.11
N ALA A 474 9.47 -13.87 -30.95
CA ALA A 474 8.81 -15.11 -30.52
C ALA A 474 7.42 -14.91 -29.90
N GLY A 475 6.86 -13.68 -29.91
CA GLY A 475 5.54 -13.38 -29.36
C GLY A 475 5.57 -12.91 -27.90
N GLY A 476 4.42 -13.03 -27.23
CA GLY A 476 4.21 -12.54 -25.87
C GLY A 476 4.89 -13.40 -24.79
N PRO A 477 5.18 -12.86 -23.60
CA PRO A 477 5.89 -13.59 -22.55
C PRO A 477 5.16 -14.87 -22.11
N THR A 478 3.84 -14.79 -21.95
CA THR A 478 3.04 -15.93 -21.45
C THR A 478 2.69 -16.95 -22.54
N GLU A 479 2.96 -16.63 -23.82
CA GLU A 479 2.81 -17.56 -24.94
C GLU A 479 3.96 -18.59 -24.99
N GLN A 480 5.07 -18.31 -24.30
CA GLN A 480 6.21 -19.21 -24.17
C GLN A 480 5.94 -20.38 -23.21
N VAL A 481 4.82 -20.32 -22.47
CA VAL A 481 4.41 -21.33 -21.49
C VAL A 481 3.20 -22.09 -22.05
N PRO A 482 3.14 -23.44 -21.95
CA PRO A 482 1.99 -24.21 -22.37
C PRO A 482 0.66 -23.68 -21.78
N ALA A 483 -0.42 -23.74 -22.55
CA ALA A 483 -1.69 -23.14 -22.19
C ALA A 483 -2.32 -23.71 -20.89
N HIS A 484 -2.01 -24.97 -20.55
CA HIS A 484 -2.51 -25.65 -19.35
C HIS A 484 -1.67 -25.35 -18.10
N ILE A 485 -0.53 -24.68 -18.23
CA ILE A 485 0.34 -24.32 -17.11
C ILE A 485 0.00 -22.90 -16.66
N PRO A 486 -0.34 -22.68 -15.37
CA PRO A 486 -0.68 -21.38 -14.85
C PRO A 486 0.50 -20.41 -14.87
N VAL A 487 0.23 -19.20 -15.36
CA VAL A 487 1.13 -18.05 -15.31
C VAL A 487 0.48 -16.93 -14.52
N TYR A 488 1.18 -16.50 -13.47
CA TYR A 488 0.77 -15.43 -12.58
C TYR A 488 1.68 -14.22 -12.79
N THR A 489 1.11 -13.11 -13.23
CA THR A 489 1.82 -11.84 -13.36
C THR A 489 1.50 -10.94 -12.17
N TRP A 490 2.51 -10.56 -11.40
CA TRP A 490 2.40 -9.51 -10.40
C TRP A 490 2.78 -8.17 -11.03
N ASN A 491 1.79 -7.31 -11.22
CA ASN A 491 1.99 -5.95 -11.69
C ASN A 491 2.34 -5.02 -10.52
N LEU A 492 3.38 -4.20 -10.70
CA LEU A 492 3.90 -3.24 -9.71
C LEU A 492 3.84 -1.78 -10.18
N ALA A 493 3.15 -1.48 -11.29
CA ALA A 493 3.14 -0.16 -11.90
C ALA A 493 1.77 0.35 -12.38
N GLY A 494 0.74 -0.48 -12.51
CA GLY A 494 -0.60 -0.09 -12.93
C GLY A 494 -0.68 0.56 -14.31
N TYR A 495 0.19 0.19 -15.25
CA TYR A 495 0.14 0.70 -16.63
C TYR A 495 -1.12 0.22 -17.37
N ARG A 496 -1.57 1.00 -18.36
CA ARG A 496 -2.77 0.69 -19.17
C ARG A 496 -2.67 -0.69 -19.86
N PRO A 497 -1.65 -0.95 -20.71
CA PRO A 497 -1.48 -2.26 -21.32
C PRO A 497 -0.90 -3.26 -20.30
N GLY A 498 -1.43 -4.49 -20.29
CA GLY A 498 -0.76 -5.65 -19.72
C GLY A 498 0.05 -6.40 -20.77
N HIS A 499 1.10 -7.11 -20.39
CA HIS A 499 1.94 -7.86 -21.34
C HIS A 499 1.33 -9.18 -21.82
N ALA A 500 0.15 -9.52 -21.30
CA ALA A 500 -0.51 -10.79 -21.54
C ALA A 500 -2.03 -10.69 -21.30
N PRO A 501 -2.81 -11.63 -21.85
CA PRO A 501 -4.20 -11.83 -21.43
C PRO A 501 -4.27 -12.14 -19.93
N SER A 502 -5.37 -11.74 -19.28
CA SER A 502 -5.64 -12.06 -17.89
C SER A 502 -7.14 -12.29 -17.68
N GLY A 503 -7.46 -13.07 -16.65
CA GLY A 503 -8.82 -13.19 -16.11
C GLY A 503 -9.47 -14.55 -16.34
N SER A 504 -8.80 -15.48 -17.02
CA SER A 504 -9.38 -16.78 -17.33
C SER A 504 -8.32 -17.87 -17.53
N ALA A 505 -8.78 -19.12 -17.38
CA ALA A 505 -8.00 -20.35 -17.56
C ALA A 505 -6.74 -20.40 -16.68
N HIS A 506 -5.59 -20.08 -17.26
CA HIS A 506 -4.26 -20.25 -16.64
C HIS A 506 -3.42 -18.97 -16.81
N ARG A 507 -4.05 -17.82 -17.00
CA ARG A 507 -3.39 -16.52 -17.14
C ARG A 507 -4.05 -15.51 -16.20
N HIS A 508 -3.30 -15.11 -15.19
CA HIS A 508 -3.82 -14.27 -14.13
C HIS A 508 -2.85 -13.12 -13.83
N THR A 509 -3.40 -11.94 -13.63
CA THR A 509 -2.67 -10.76 -13.18
C THR A 509 -3.15 -10.35 -11.78
N PHE A 510 -2.20 -10.03 -10.91
CA PHE A 510 -2.46 -9.47 -9.58
C PHE A 510 -1.78 -8.10 -9.45
N GLY A 511 -2.30 -7.26 -8.56
CA GLY A 511 -1.76 -5.94 -8.26
C GLY A 511 -1.19 -5.86 -6.84
N GLY A 512 -0.05 -5.19 -6.71
CA GLY A 512 0.58 -4.88 -5.44
C GLY A 512 1.13 -6.09 -4.67
N LEU A 513 1.80 -5.77 -3.55
CA LEU A 513 2.52 -6.73 -2.70
C LEU A 513 1.85 -6.90 -1.33
N THR A 514 0.52 -6.92 -1.31
CA THR A 514 -0.27 -7.10 -0.08
C THR A 514 -0.49 -8.57 0.24
N ASP A 515 -0.69 -8.89 1.52
CA ASP A 515 -1.03 -10.24 2.02
C ASP A 515 -2.20 -10.90 1.28
N ALA A 516 -3.17 -10.12 0.79
CA ALA A 516 -4.32 -10.60 0.03
C ALA A 516 -3.92 -11.21 -1.31
N ALA A 517 -2.96 -10.60 -2.03
CA ALA A 517 -2.52 -11.09 -3.33
C ALA A 517 -1.91 -12.50 -3.22
N PHE A 518 -1.20 -12.80 -2.13
CA PHE A 518 -0.55 -14.10 -1.94
C PHE A 518 -1.54 -15.26 -1.80
N ARG A 519 -2.74 -15.02 -1.25
CA ARG A 519 -3.75 -16.06 -1.02
C ARG A 519 -4.47 -16.50 -2.29
N MET A 520 -4.37 -15.71 -3.37
CA MET A 520 -5.07 -15.98 -4.62
C MET A 520 -4.49 -17.16 -5.39
N VAL A 521 -3.18 -17.42 -5.31
CA VAL A 521 -2.53 -18.51 -6.07
C VAL A 521 -3.05 -19.88 -5.65
N PRO A 522 -3.01 -20.28 -4.36
CA PRO A 522 -3.58 -21.57 -3.93
C PRO A 522 -5.08 -21.70 -4.18
N LEU A 523 -5.80 -20.58 -4.14
CA LEU A 523 -7.24 -20.57 -4.39
C LEU A 523 -7.55 -20.92 -5.85
N LEU A 524 -6.87 -20.27 -6.80
CA LEU A 524 -7.02 -20.55 -8.23
C LEU A 524 -6.54 -21.97 -8.56
N GLU A 525 -5.43 -22.42 -7.98
CA GLU A 525 -4.93 -23.79 -8.19
C GLU A 525 -5.84 -24.87 -7.59
N SER A 526 -6.65 -24.52 -6.58
CA SER A 526 -7.72 -25.40 -6.06
C SER A 526 -8.98 -25.43 -6.95
N GLY A 527 -8.96 -24.77 -8.10
CA GLY A 527 -10.08 -24.70 -9.05
C GLY A 527 -11.21 -23.77 -8.60
N ARG A 528 -10.94 -22.84 -7.68
CA ARG A 528 -11.90 -21.85 -7.20
C ARG A 528 -11.67 -20.50 -7.87
N ASP A 529 -12.77 -19.78 -8.09
CA ASP A 529 -12.71 -18.41 -8.61
C ASP A 529 -12.20 -17.45 -7.55
N ALA A 530 -11.30 -16.56 -7.95
CA ALA A 530 -10.87 -15.47 -7.11
C ALA A 530 -11.80 -14.27 -7.26
N HIS A 531 -12.07 -13.58 -6.15
CA HIS A 531 -12.92 -12.39 -6.11
C HIS A 531 -12.10 -11.14 -5.82
N TRP A 532 -12.74 -9.96 -5.88
CA TRP A 532 -12.07 -8.74 -5.44
C TRP A 532 -11.80 -8.82 -3.93
N PRO A 533 -10.69 -8.25 -3.42
CA PRO A 533 -10.31 -8.39 -2.00
C PRO A 533 -11.32 -7.88 -0.96
N TRP A 534 -12.33 -7.11 -1.37
CA TRP A 534 -13.40 -6.59 -0.49
C TRP A 534 -14.73 -7.33 -0.65
N GLU A 535 -14.77 -8.36 -1.49
CA GLU A 535 -15.91 -9.28 -1.65
C GLU A 535 -15.72 -10.57 -0.84
N GLU A 536 -14.56 -10.73 -0.19
CA GLU A 536 -14.20 -11.87 0.68
C GLU A 536 -14.67 -11.74 2.13
#